data_AF-A0A2G2ASG2-F1
#
_entry.id   AF-A0A2G2ASG2-F1
#
_cell.length_a   1.000
_cell.length_b   1.000
_cell.length_c   1.000
_cell.angle_alpha   90.00
_cell.angle_beta   90.00
_cell.angle_gamma   90.00
#
_symmetry.space_group_name_H-M   'P 1'
#
loop_
_entity.id
_entity.type
_entity.pdbx_description
1 polymer ?
#
loop_
_entity_poly.entity_id
_entity_poly.type
_entity_poly.pdbx_seq_one_letter_code
_entity_poly.pdbx_strand_id
1 'polypeptide(L)'
;MRLRQSEIDLLKSTLTSLSKEAKLYLFGSRVDDTKKGGDIDLLVVSKKLKKKDLRILRIEFFKIFGEQKIDVLLDDGKFSNIFHQLIFKKAVLL
;
A
#
# COMPACT_ATOMS: atom_id res chain seq x y z
N MET A 1 8.71 7.90 -8.16
CA MET A 1 8.09 6.70 -7.58
C MET A 1 8.62 5.45 -8.26
N ARG A 2 9.21 4.53 -7.49
CA ARG A 2 9.84 3.28 -7.93
C ARG A 2 8.85 2.11 -7.93
N LEU A 3 7.72 2.30 -8.61
CA LEU A 3 6.69 1.29 -8.89
C LEU A 3 6.27 1.43 -10.35
N ARG A 4 6.16 0.31 -11.05
CA ARG A 4 5.67 0.29 -12.43
C ARG A 4 4.17 0.51 -12.46
N GLN A 5 3.65 1.06 -13.56
CA GLN A 5 2.23 1.30 -13.71
C GLN A 5 1.40 0.01 -13.53
N SER A 6 1.86 -1.12 -14.09
CA SER A 6 1.22 -2.42 -13.93
C SER A 6 1.15 -2.91 -12.47
N GLU A 7 2.16 -2.59 -11.67
CA GLU A 7 2.18 -2.91 -10.22
C GLU A 7 1.15 -2.08 -9.47
N ILE A 8 1.05 -0.79 -9.79
CA ILE A 8 0.06 0.12 -9.22
C ILE A 8 -1.35 -0.35 -9.59
N ASP A 9 -1.59 -0.68 -10.85
CA ASP A 9 -2.90 -1.11 -11.35
C ASP A 9 -3.35 -2.43 -10.70
N LEU A 10 -2.44 -3.38 -10.50
CA LEU A 10 -2.72 -4.61 -9.76
C LEU A 10 -3.10 -4.31 -8.31
N LEU A 11 -2.31 -3.52 -7.60
CA LEU A 11 -2.57 -3.19 -6.19
C LEU A 11 -3.91 -2.46 -6.02
N LYS A 12 -4.22 -1.52 -6.93
CA LYS A 12 -5.49 -0.79 -6.94
C LYS A 12 -6.68 -1.70 -7.20
N SER A 13 -6.62 -2.51 -8.25
CA SER A 13 -7.71 -3.43 -8.62
C SER A 13 -7.95 -4.46 -7.53
N THR A 14 -6.89 -5.01 -6.96
CA THR A 14 -6.96 -5.94 -5.81
C THR A 14 -7.56 -5.27 -4.58
N LEU A 15 -7.20 -4.02 -4.26
CA LEU A 15 -7.84 -3.32 -3.14
C LEU A 15 -9.30 -3.00 -3.42
N THR A 16 -9.62 -2.60 -4.64
CA THR A 16 -10.98 -2.26 -5.07
C THR A 16 -11.93 -3.46 -4.98
N SER A 17 -11.44 -4.68 -5.23
CA SER A 17 -12.24 -5.91 -5.06
C SER A 17 -12.59 -6.20 -3.60
N LEU A 18 -11.77 -5.74 -2.65
CA LEU A 18 -12.07 -5.82 -1.22
C LEU A 18 -12.97 -4.69 -0.74
N SER A 19 -12.70 -3.46 -1.19
CA SER A 19 -13.45 -2.27 -0.78
C SER A 19 -13.24 -1.13 -1.76
N LYS A 20 -14.33 -0.71 -2.42
CA LYS A 20 -14.34 0.44 -3.35
C LYS A 20 -14.05 1.79 -2.68
N GLU A 21 -14.24 1.88 -1.37
CA GLU A 21 -14.04 3.11 -0.59
C GLU A 21 -12.62 3.19 0.01
N ALA A 22 -11.86 2.09 -0.03
CA ALA A 22 -10.52 2.06 0.55
C ALA A 22 -9.56 2.87 -0.33
N LYS A 23 -8.66 3.61 0.31
CA LYS A 23 -7.60 4.37 -0.36
C LYS A 23 -6.27 3.67 -0.16
N LEU A 24 -5.45 3.67 -1.21
CA LEU A 24 -4.11 3.09 -1.20
C LEU A 24 -3.07 4.19 -1.33
N TYR A 25 -2.09 4.20 -0.43
CA TYR A 25 -0.98 5.11 -0.48
C TYR A 25 0.33 4.35 -0.48
N LEU A 26 1.30 4.85 -1.26
CA LEU A 26 2.69 4.42 -1.19
C LEU A 26 3.43 5.32 -0.20
N PHE A 27 4.21 4.71 0.68
CA PHE A 27 5.14 5.45 1.52
C PHE A 27 6.53 4.81 1.50
N GLY A 28 7.42 5.30 2.37
CA GLY A 28 8.72 4.69 2.56
C GLY A 28 9.69 4.96 1.41
N SER A 29 10.59 4.00 1.18
CA SER A 29 11.75 4.22 0.32
C SER A 29 11.40 4.36 -1.17
N ARG A 30 10.27 3.81 -1.63
CA ARG A 30 9.88 3.76 -3.05
C ARG A 30 9.16 5.00 -3.55
N VAL A 31 8.83 5.94 -2.68
CA VAL A 31 8.33 7.26 -3.12
C VAL A 31 9.42 8.03 -3.88
N ASP A 32 10.67 7.88 -3.45
CA ASP A 32 11.84 8.60 -3.96
C ASP A 32 12.62 7.74 -4.98
N ASP A 33 12.77 8.27 -6.20
CA ASP A 33 13.48 7.61 -7.31
C ASP A 33 15.00 7.60 -7.15
N THR A 34 15.55 8.47 -6.31
CA THR A 34 17.00 8.54 -6.08
C THR A 34 17.50 7.42 -5.16
N LYS A 35 16.60 6.73 -4.45
CA LYS A 35 16.92 5.63 -3.54
C LYS A 35 17.03 4.29 -4.28
N LYS A 36 17.73 3.32 -3.67
CA LYS A 36 17.95 1.98 -4.23
C LYS A 36 17.32 0.90 -3.33
N GLY A 37 16.86 -0.19 -3.96
CA GLY A 37 16.30 -1.35 -3.25
C GLY A 37 15.06 -1.05 -2.40
N GLY A 38 14.81 -1.90 -1.40
CA GLY A 38 13.79 -1.70 -0.37
C GLY A 38 12.47 -2.40 -0.66
N ASP A 39 11.63 -2.46 0.37
CA ASP A 39 10.30 -3.08 0.33
C ASP A 39 9.26 -2.14 -0.30
N ILE A 40 8.08 -2.68 -0.62
CA ILE A 40 6.92 -1.86 -0.96
C ILE A 40 6.14 -1.59 0.32
N ASP A 41 6.22 -0.36 0.80
CA ASP A 41 5.49 0.09 1.98
C ASP A 41 4.16 0.73 1.58
N LEU A 42 3.04 0.10 1.93
CA LEU A 42 1.68 0.53 1.58
C LEU A 42 0.87 0.89 2.81
N LEU A 43 0.18 2.02 2.75
CA LEU A 43 -0.83 2.40 3.73
C LEU A 43 -2.21 2.27 3.08
N VAL A 44 -3.05 1.41 3.65
CA VAL A 44 -4.46 1.31 3.29
C VAL A 44 -5.28 2.10 4.30
N VAL A 45 -6.16 2.97 3.81
CA VAL A 45 -7.11 3.71 4.65
C VAL A 45 -8.52 3.20 4.36
N SER A 46 -9.15 2.55 5.33
CA SER A 46 -10.50 2.01 5.21
C SER A 46 -11.15 1.80 6.57
N LYS A 47 -12.44 2.16 6.68
CA LYS A 47 -13.26 1.91 7.89
C LYS A 47 -13.75 0.47 8.01
N LYS A 48 -13.75 -0.29 6.90
CA LYS A 48 -14.43 -1.60 6.80
C LYS A 48 -13.45 -2.78 6.81
N LEU A 49 -12.26 -2.58 6.27
CA LEU A 49 -11.26 -3.65 6.15
C LEU A 49 -10.60 -3.97 7.49
N LYS A 50 -10.12 -5.20 7.62
CA LYS A 50 -9.28 -5.67 8.72
C LYS A 50 -7.91 -6.06 8.17
N LYS A 51 -6.88 -6.08 9.03
CA LYS A 51 -5.51 -6.43 8.64
C LYS A 51 -5.41 -7.78 7.89
N LYS A 52 -6.25 -8.75 8.25
CA LYS A 52 -6.29 -10.08 7.59
C LYS A 52 -6.69 -10.02 6.12
N ASP A 53 -7.55 -9.07 5.75
CA ASP A 53 -8.08 -8.95 4.39
C ASP A 53 -6.98 -8.47 3.44
N LEU A 54 -6.04 -7.67 3.95
CA LEU A 54 -4.94 -7.09 3.17
C LEU A 54 -3.85 -8.11 2.78
N ARG A 55 -3.93 -9.35 3.28
CA ARG A 55 -3.00 -10.42 2.87
C ARG A 55 -3.08 -10.68 1.37
N ILE A 56 -4.26 -10.50 0.76
CA ILE A 56 -4.46 -10.74 -0.67
C ILE A 56 -3.59 -9.82 -1.54
N LEU A 57 -3.30 -8.58 -1.11
CA LEU A 57 -2.41 -7.67 -1.84
C LEU A 57 -1.02 -8.27 -2.04
N ARG A 58 -0.50 -8.94 -1.01
CA ARG A 58 0.79 -9.63 -1.05
C ARG A 58 0.74 -10.85 -1.97
N ILE A 59 -0.33 -11.62 -1.87
CA ILE A 59 -0.52 -12.86 -2.63
C ILE A 59 -0.63 -12.56 -4.13
N GLU A 60 -1.53 -11.65 -4.52
CA GLU A 60 -1.75 -11.32 -5.93
C GLU A 60 -0.51 -10.65 -6.54
N PHE A 61 0.17 -9.78 -5.79
CA PHE A 61 1.43 -9.20 -6.26
C PHE A 61 2.49 -10.26 -6.50
N PHE A 62 2.68 -11.19 -5.56
CA PHE A 62 3.66 -12.26 -5.70
C PHE A 62 3.38 -13.16 -6.91
N LYS A 63 2.12 -13.51 -7.15
CA LYS A 63 1.72 -14.35 -8.29
C LYS A 63 2.12 -13.75 -9.64
N ILE A 64 2.07 -12.42 -9.77
CA ILE A 64 2.28 -11.74 -11.06
C ILE A 64 3.73 -11.24 -11.21
N PHE A 65 4.33 -10.73 -10.15
CA PHE A 65 5.63 -10.05 -10.20
C PHE A 65 6.74 -10.79 -9.47
N GLY A 66 6.45 -11.91 -8.81
CA GLY A 66 7.41 -12.72 -8.08
C GLY A 66 7.75 -12.17 -6.70
N GLU A 67 8.91 -12.57 -6.19
CA GLU A 67 9.33 -12.24 -4.83
C GLU A 67 9.63 -10.75 -4.67
N GLN A 68 8.76 -10.07 -3.95
CA GLN A 68 8.96 -8.70 -3.50
C GLN A 68 8.26 -8.55 -2.16
N LYS A 69 9.01 -8.16 -1.12
CA LYS A 69 8.41 -7.90 0.19
C LYS A 69 7.52 -6.65 0.12
N ILE A 70 6.30 -6.81 0.65
CA ILE A 70 5.30 -5.75 0.76
C ILE A 70 4.86 -5.63 2.21
N ASP A 71 5.03 -4.46 2.79
CA ASP A 71 4.60 -4.14 4.14
C ASP A 71 3.34 -3.26 4.08
N VAL A 72 2.23 -3.80 4.60
CA VAL A 72 0.92 -3.15 4.51
C VAL A 72 0.45 -2.72 5.90
N LEU A 73 0.23 -1.41 6.05
CA LEU A 73 -0.43 -0.80 7.20
C LEU A 73 -1.91 -0.54 6.90
N LEU A 74 -2.72 -0.51 7.95
CA LEU A 74 -4.15 -0.24 7.86
C LEU A 74 -4.51 0.85 8.88
N ASP A 75 -5.17 1.90 8.41
CA ASP A 75 -5.77 2.96 9.22
C ASP A 75 -7.27 3.07 8.95
N ASP A 76 -8.06 3.47 9.94
CA ASP A 76 -9.51 3.63 9.82
C ASP A 76 -9.93 5.02 9.27
N GLY A 77 -8.94 5.86 8.96
CA GLY A 77 -9.11 7.22 8.46
C GLY A 77 -9.19 8.28 9.56
N LYS A 78 -9.13 7.89 10.84
CA LYS A 78 -9.00 8.84 11.94
C LYS A 78 -7.54 9.19 12.22
N PHE A 79 -6.59 8.38 11.73
CA PHE A 79 -5.16 8.56 11.95
C PHE A 79 -4.84 8.76 13.45
N SER A 80 -5.47 7.99 14.33
CA SER A 80 -5.22 8.10 15.78
C SER A 80 -3.80 7.67 16.16
N ASN A 81 -3.15 6.85 15.33
CA ASN A 81 -1.76 6.46 15.50
C ASN A 81 -0.81 7.53 14.92
N ILE A 82 0.08 8.07 15.78
CA ILE A 82 1.09 9.07 15.40
C ILE A 82 1.96 8.59 14.24
N PHE A 83 2.34 7.31 14.22
CA PHE A 83 3.12 6.74 13.13
C PHE A 83 2.39 6.81 11.80
N HIS A 84 1.08 6.51 11.77
CA HIS A 84 0.26 6.64 10.57
C HIS A 84 0.11 8.09 10.14
N GLN A 85 -0.02 9.05 11.08
CA GLN A 85 -0.05 10.48 10.75
C GLN A 85 1.25 10.94 10.06
N LEU A 86 2.40 10.52 10.61
CA LEU A 86 3.71 10.89 10.06
C LEU A 86 3.94 10.28 8.68
N ILE A 87 3.52 9.03 8.49
CA ILE A 87 3.55 8.36 7.18
C ILE A 87 2.67 9.10 6.19
N PHE A 88 1.41 9.37 6.56
CA PHE A 88 0.43 9.98 5.66
C PHE A 88 0.90 11.32 5.08
N LYS A 89 1.60 12.14 5.88
CA LYS A 89 2.18 13.42 5.43
C LYS A 89 3.20 13.28 4.30
N LYS A 90 3.85 12.12 4.17
CA LYS A 90 4.89 11.84 3.17
C LYS A 90 4.44 10.82 2.12
N ALA A 91 3.25 10.27 2.27
CA ALA A 91 2.75 9.22 1.41
C ALA A 91 2.17 9.82 0.12
N VAL A 92 2.32 9.09 -0.98
CA VAL A 92 1.73 9.43 -2.27
C VAL A 92 0.48 8.59 -2.46
N LEU A 93 -0.65 9.24 -2.74
CA LEU A 93 -1.87 8.52 -3.13
C LEU A 93 -1.59 7.81 -4.45
N LEU A 94 -1.78 6.49 -4.46
CA LEU A 94 -1.65 5.70 -5.68
C LEU A 94 -2.88 5.89 -6.55
#